data_AF-A0A914V0U0-F1
#
_entry.id   AF-A0A914V0U0-F1
#
_cell.length_a   1.000
_cell.length_b   1.000
_cell.length_c   1.000
_cell.angle_alpha   90.00
_cell.angle_beta   90.00
_cell.angle_gamma   90.00
#
_symmetry.space_group_name_H-M   'P 1'
#
loop_
_entity.id
_entity.type
_entity.pdbx_description
1 polymer ?
#
loop_
_entity_poly.entity_id
_entity_poly.type
_entity_poly.pdbx_seq_one_letter_code
_entity_poly.pdbx_strand_id
1 'polypeptide(L)'
;DASTRTLAALNRIQMNFSFVLKTMLGREPIILLSIFTLAFWIVTTWVFTQCERFGLEQSASTMYSNSIWFIAITFMLNGYGDIVPKTHCGRSVAILVGVVGAVVSSTLIAVISRKMLLTRGERNVNDFMYDSRLSRAHKEAAATVLQQTWRIHKCLSSQTTSDRMLRRHQRRFLAAIHRFANLPLS
;
A
#
# COMPACT_ATOMS: atom_id res chain seq x y z
N ASP A 1 21.40 7.62 -30.35
CA ASP A 1 20.67 6.96 -31.44
C ASP A 1 21.41 5.88 -32.23
N ALA A 2 22.74 5.81 -32.23
CA ALA A 2 23.47 4.66 -32.81
C ALA A 2 23.72 3.53 -31.77
N SER A 3 24.03 3.90 -30.53
CA SER A 3 24.29 2.98 -29.42
C SER A 3 23.08 2.15 -29.00
N THR A 4 21.89 2.77 -28.94
CA THR A 4 20.62 2.11 -28.63
C THR A 4 20.23 1.06 -29.68
N ARG A 5 20.46 1.35 -30.96
CA ARG A 5 20.18 0.43 -32.08
C ARG A 5 21.12 -0.78 -32.09
N THR A 6 22.38 -0.59 -31.70
CA THR A 6 23.38 -1.66 -31.65
C THR A 6 23.16 -2.60 -30.46
N LEU A 7 22.78 -2.06 -29.29
CA LEU A 7 22.37 -2.83 -28.10
C LEU A 7 21.08 -3.66 -28.33
N ALA A 8 20.15 -3.15 -29.14
CA ALA A 8 18.92 -3.86 -29.51
C ALA A 8 19.17 -5.05 -30.46
N ALA A 9 20.13 -4.92 -31.38
CA ALA A 9 20.46 -5.99 -32.33
C ALA A 9 21.22 -7.16 -31.69
N LEU A 10 22.03 -6.90 -30.66
CA LEU A 10 22.88 -7.89 -30.00
C LEU A 10 22.14 -8.82 -29.03
N ASN A 11 20.94 -8.46 -28.57
CA ASN A 11 20.27 -9.22 -27.51
C ASN A 11 19.15 -10.16 -27.97
N ARG A 12 18.79 -10.23 -29.27
CA ARG A 12 17.65 -11.05 -29.76
C ARG A 12 16.42 -11.05 -28.81
N ILE A 13 16.21 -9.98 -28.05
CA ILE A 13 15.00 -9.78 -27.28
C ILE A 13 14.06 -9.30 -28.36
N GLN A 14 13.27 -10.22 -28.92
CA GLN A 14 12.06 -9.86 -29.63
C GLN A 14 11.47 -8.67 -28.88
N MET A 15 11.32 -7.53 -29.55
CA MET A 15 10.71 -6.31 -29.00
C MET A 15 9.24 -6.63 -28.67
N ASN A 16 9.07 -7.44 -27.64
CA ASN A 16 7.82 -7.97 -27.18
C ASN A 16 7.16 -6.80 -26.46
N PHE A 17 5.86 -6.60 -26.67
CA PHE A 17 5.07 -5.69 -25.86
C PHE A 17 5.31 -5.91 -24.36
N SER A 18 5.64 -7.14 -23.95
CA SER A 18 6.08 -7.48 -22.59
C SER A 18 7.31 -6.69 -22.11
N PHE A 19 8.31 -6.41 -22.95
CA PHE A 19 9.52 -5.66 -22.58
C PHE A 19 9.25 -4.15 -22.47
N VAL A 20 8.51 -3.58 -23.42
CA VAL A 20 8.10 -2.16 -23.39
C VAL A 20 7.15 -1.91 -22.23
N LEU A 21 6.18 -2.81 -21.99
CA LEU A 21 5.30 -2.76 -20.83
C LEU A 21 6.10 -2.87 -19.53
N LYS A 22 7.04 -3.83 -19.41
CA LYS A 22 7.95 -3.93 -18.25
C LYS A 22 8.78 -2.67 -18.02
N THR A 23 9.22 -2.00 -19.08
CA THR A 23 10.06 -0.79 -19.00
C THR A 23 9.23 0.43 -18.57
N MET A 24 8.01 0.58 -19.10
CA MET A 24 7.11 1.69 -18.74
C MET A 24 6.50 1.50 -17.34
N LEU A 25 6.22 0.26 -16.93
CA LEU A 25 5.79 -0.10 -15.56
C LEU A 25 6.88 0.18 -14.50
N GLY A 26 8.12 0.42 -14.92
CA GLY A 26 9.24 0.70 -14.02
C GLY A 26 9.33 2.15 -13.52
N ARG A 27 8.80 3.13 -14.28
CA ARG A 27 8.86 4.55 -13.89
C ARG A 27 7.62 4.98 -13.10
N GLU A 28 6.46 4.99 -13.74
CA GLU A 28 5.19 5.38 -13.11
C GLU A 28 4.05 4.43 -13.54
N PRO A 29 4.03 3.21 -12.99
CA PRO A 29 3.09 2.17 -13.40
C PRO A 29 1.62 2.56 -13.21
N ILE A 30 1.32 3.37 -12.19
CA ILE A 30 -0.06 3.77 -11.86
C ILE A 30 -0.61 4.74 -12.90
N ILE A 31 0.19 5.71 -13.37
CA ILE A 31 -0.25 6.72 -14.35
C ILE A 31 -0.47 6.08 -15.72
N LEU A 32 0.38 5.13 -16.12
CA LEU A 32 0.18 4.39 -17.36
C LEU A 32 -1.10 3.54 -17.30
N LEU A 33 -1.31 2.82 -16.19
CA LEU A 33 -2.51 2.00 -16.01
C LEU A 33 -3.78 2.87 -15.97
N SER A 34 -3.73 4.06 -15.37
CA SER A 34 -4.88 4.97 -15.33
C SER A 34 -5.24 5.51 -16.71
N ILE A 35 -4.26 5.98 -17.49
CA ILE A 35 -4.50 6.46 -18.86
C ILE A 35 -5.04 5.34 -19.75
N PHE A 36 -4.45 4.14 -19.66
CA PHE A 36 -4.93 2.96 -20.40
C PHE A 36 -6.38 2.62 -20.04
N THR A 37 -6.71 2.63 -18.74
CA THR A 37 -8.07 2.33 -18.26
C THR A 37 -9.08 3.35 -18.74
N LEU A 38 -8.76 4.65 -18.68
CA LEU A 38 -9.64 5.71 -19.16
C LEU A 38 -9.87 5.62 -20.67
N ALA A 39 -8.81 5.40 -21.46
CA ALA A 39 -8.94 5.19 -22.90
C ALA A 39 -9.78 3.96 -23.23
N PHE A 40 -9.54 2.85 -22.52
CA PHE A 40 -10.31 1.63 -22.66
C PHE A 40 -11.80 1.86 -22.36
N TRP A 41 -12.13 2.57 -21.27
CA TRP A 41 -13.52 2.91 -20.92
C TRP A 41 -14.21 3.71 -22.00
N ILE A 42 -13.55 4.72 -22.58
CA ILE A 42 -14.14 5.52 -23.67
C ILE A 42 -14.45 4.63 -24.88
N VAL A 43 -13.49 3.79 -25.28
CA VAL A 43 -13.66 2.88 -26.43
C VAL A 43 -14.77 1.85 -26.18
N THR A 44 -14.76 1.17 -25.03
CA THR A 44 -15.76 0.13 -24.74
C THR A 44 -17.14 0.71 -24.51
N THR A 45 -17.24 1.92 -23.94
CA THR A 45 -18.52 2.64 -23.82
C THR A 45 -19.10 2.93 -25.19
N TRP A 46 -18.29 3.45 -26.12
CA TRP A 46 -18.71 3.69 -27.50
C TRP A 46 -19.18 2.40 -28.18
N VAL A 47 -18.37 1.33 -28.12
CA VAL A 47 -18.70 0.02 -28.71
C VAL A 47 -19.99 -0.56 -28.11
N PHE A 48 -20.14 -0.54 -26.79
CA PHE A 48 -21.33 -1.02 -26.10
C PHE A 48 -22.58 -0.23 -26.51
N THR A 49 -22.45 1.09 -26.61
CA THR A 49 -23.54 1.98 -27.04
C THR A 49 -23.96 1.65 -28.47
N GLN A 50 -23.03 1.38 -29.39
CA GLN A 50 -23.36 0.99 -30.77
C GLN A 50 -24.01 -0.40 -30.83
N CYS A 51 -23.58 -1.34 -29.99
CA CYS A 51 -24.15 -2.69 -29.99
C CYS A 51 -25.58 -2.73 -29.42
N GLU A 52 -25.89 -1.93 -28.41
CA GLU A 52 -27.23 -1.88 -27.81
C GLU A 52 -28.15 -0.83 -28.48
N ARG A 53 -27.64 -0.03 -29.43
CA ARG A 53 -28.40 1.00 -30.16
C ARG A 53 -29.65 0.48 -30.87
N PHE A 54 -29.62 -0.78 -31.32
CA PHE A 54 -30.75 -1.41 -32.01
C PHE A 54 -31.77 -2.05 -31.05
N GLY A 55 -31.47 -2.13 -29.75
CA GLY A 55 -32.29 -2.82 -28.75
C GLY A 55 -33.07 -1.90 -27.81
N LEU A 56 -32.85 -0.59 -27.84
CA LEU A 56 -33.40 0.37 -26.88
C LEU A 56 -33.98 1.62 -27.58
N GLU A 57 -35.29 1.84 -27.44
CA GLU A 57 -35.96 3.11 -27.79
C GLU A 57 -35.69 4.16 -26.70
N GLN A 58 -34.44 4.65 -26.61
CA GLN A 58 -34.04 5.68 -25.64
C GLN A 58 -33.33 6.85 -26.31
N SER A 59 -33.46 8.03 -25.72
CA SER A 59 -32.71 9.22 -26.15
C SER A 59 -31.20 8.96 -26.06
N ALA A 60 -30.45 9.49 -27.04
CA ALA A 60 -29.01 9.21 -27.20
C ALA A 60 -28.20 9.57 -25.94
N SER A 61 -28.55 10.66 -25.24
CA SER A 61 -27.83 11.09 -24.03
C SER A 61 -27.98 10.09 -22.88
N THR A 62 -29.19 9.59 -22.64
CA THR A 62 -29.48 8.58 -21.60
C THR A 62 -28.75 7.27 -21.91
N MET A 63 -28.67 6.89 -23.18
CA MET A 63 -28.01 5.65 -23.60
C MET A 63 -26.49 5.67 -23.36
N TYR A 64 -25.81 6.80 -23.64
CA TYR A 64 -24.38 6.96 -23.32
C TYR A 64 -24.12 6.95 -21.81
N SER A 65 -24.94 7.64 -21.02
CA SER A 65 -24.83 7.67 -19.55
C SER A 65 -25.00 6.27 -18.94
N ASN A 66 -26.00 5.52 -19.42
CA ASN A 66 -26.25 4.14 -19.02
C ASN A 66 -25.09 3.20 -19.42
N SER A 67 -24.52 3.42 -20.61
CA SER A 67 -23.40 2.60 -21.11
C SER A 67 -22.12 2.83 -20.30
N ILE A 68 -21.77 4.09 -20.01
CA ILE A 68 -20.56 4.37 -19.22
C ILE A 68 -20.71 3.86 -17.78
N TRP A 69 -21.89 3.99 -17.19
CA TRP A 69 -22.22 3.41 -15.89
C TRP A 69 -22.04 1.89 -15.90
N PHE A 70 -22.66 1.19 -16.87
CA PHE A 70 -22.55 -0.26 -17.02
C PHE A 70 -21.10 -0.72 -17.17
N ILE A 71 -20.31 -0.04 -18.02
CA ILE A 71 -18.90 -0.37 -18.25
C ILE A 71 -18.08 -0.17 -16.98
N ALA A 72 -18.29 0.93 -16.25
CA ALA A 72 -17.57 1.21 -15.00
C ALA A 72 -17.85 0.15 -13.92
N ILE A 73 -19.11 -0.20 -13.68
CA ILE A 73 -19.47 -1.21 -12.66
C ILE A 73 -19.01 -2.61 -13.05
N THR A 74 -19.00 -2.94 -14.34
CA THR A 74 -18.53 -4.22 -14.87
C THR A 74 -17.01 -4.32 -14.75
N PHE A 75 -16.29 -3.23 -15.06
CA PHE A 75 -14.83 -3.17 -14.90
C PHE A 75 -14.41 -3.29 -13.44
N MET A 76 -15.17 -2.69 -12.52
CA MET A 76 -14.97 -2.82 -11.07
C MET A 76 -15.39 -4.19 -10.53
N LEU A 77 -15.96 -5.07 -11.36
CA LEU A 77 -16.48 -6.39 -10.98
C LEU A 77 -17.60 -6.34 -9.94
N ASN A 78 -18.33 -5.21 -9.83
CA ASN A 78 -19.46 -5.06 -8.92
C ASN A 78 -20.72 -5.73 -9.47
N GLY A 79 -21.12 -5.33 -10.69
CA GLY A 79 -22.25 -5.92 -11.42
C GLY A 79 -23.62 -5.82 -10.72
N TYR A 80 -24.13 -4.60 -10.47
CA TYR A 80 -25.43 -4.39 -9.80
C TYR A 80 -26.63 -5.03 -10.51
N GLY A 81 -26.58 -5.17 -11.84
CA GLY A 81 -27.62 -5.82 -12.63
C GLY A 81 -28.83 -4.93 -12.97
N ASP A 82 -28.75 -3.64 -12.68
CA ASP A 82 -29.71 -2.61 -13.09
C ASP A 82 -29.74 -2.41 -14.61
N ILE A 83 -28.58 -2.51 -15.25
CA ILE A 83 -28.42 -2.46 -16.71
C ILE A 83 -27.74 -3.74 -17.17
N VAL A 84 -28.31 -4.40 -18.17
CA VAL A 84 -27.80 -5.67 -18.72
C VAL A 84 -27.84 -5.68 -20.24
N PRO A 85 -26.79 -6.21 -20.92
CA PRO A 85 -26.76 -6.29 -22.37
C PRO A 85 -27.84 -7.24 -22.89
N LYS A 86 -28.63 -6.77 -23.86
CA LYS A 86 -29.64 -7.58 -24.53
C LYS A 86 -29.07 -8.26 -25.77
N THR A 87 -28.07 -7.68 -26.40
CA THR A 87 -27.45 -8.21 -27.63
C THR A 87 -26.29 -9.17 -27.36
N HIS A 88 -26.03 -10.08 -28.30
CA HIS A 88 -24.86 -10.96 -28.24
C HIS A 88 -23.53 -10.18 -28.31
N CYS A 89 -23.50 -9.07 -29.05
CA CYS A 89 -22.35 -8.17 -29.06
C CYS A 89 -22.12 -7.57 -27.67
N GLY A 90 -23.15 -6.97 -27.05
CA GLY A 90 -23.04 -6.35 -25.73
C GLY A 90 -22.58 -7.33 -24.64
N ARG A 91 -23.03 -8.60 -24.72
CA ARG A 91 -22.55 -9.67 -23.83
C ARG A 91 -21.07 -9.98 -24.02
N SER A 92 -20.59 -10.00 -25.27
CA SER A 92 -19.17 -10.21 -25.57
C SER A 92 -18.30 -9.07 -25.04
N VAL A 93 -18.78 -7.83 -25.18
CA VAL A 93 -18.13 -6.64 -24.60
C VAL A 93 -18.08 -6.71 -23.08
N ALA A 94 -19.18 -7.10 -22.42
CA ALA A 94 -19.22 -7.24 -20.96
C ALA A 94 -18.19 -8.25 -20.43
N ILE A 95 -18.07 -9.42 -21.09
CA ILE A 95 -17.07 -10.43 -20.73
C ILE A 95 -15.65 -9.86 -20.88
N LEU A 96 -15.36 -9.19 -22.00
CA LEU A 96 -14.05 -8.60 -22.27
C LEU A 96 -13.69 -7.53 -21.22
N VAL A 97 -14.62 -6.64 -20.90
CA VAL A 97 -14.45 -5.60 -19.88
C VAL A 97 -14.17 -6.21 -18.51
N GLY A 98 -14.89 -7.26 -18.13
CA GLY A 98 -14.66 -7.98 -16.86
C GLY A 98 -13.28 -8.62 -16.80
N VAL A 99 -12.86 -9.32 -17.86
CA VAL A 99 -11.51 -9.94 -17.92
C VAL A 99 -10.41 -8.88 -17.82
N VAL A 100 -10.53 -7.78 -18.57
CA VAL A 100 -9.55 -6.68 -18.53
C VAL A 100 -9.54 -6.01 -17.15
N GLY A 101 -10.71 -5.78 -16.55
CA GLY A 101 -10.83 -5.22 -15.19
C GLY A 101 -10.13 -6.07 -14.14
N ALA A 102 -10.27 -7.40 -14.21
CA ALA A 102 -9.56 -8.33 -13.32
C ALA A 102 -8.04 -8.27 -13.49
N VAL A 103 -7.55 -8.26 -14.74
CA VAL A 103 -6.11 -8.17 -15.05
C VAL A 103 -5.51 -6.85 -14.56
N VAL A 104 -6.20 -5.73 -14.79
CA VAL A 104 -5.75 -4.40 -14.35
C VAL A 104 -5.73 -4.33 -12.81
N SER A 105 -6.78 -4.83 -12.15
CA SER A 105 -6.87 -4.85 -10.68
C SER A 105 -5.74 -5.68 -10.06
N SER A 106 -5.46 -6.87 -10.60
CA SER A 106 -4.35 -7.72 -10.16
C SER A 106 -3.00 -7.01 -10.30
N THR A 107 -2.77 -6.37 -11.44
CA THR A 107 -1.53 -5.63 -11.71
C THR A 107 -1.37 -4.43 -10.76
N LEU A 108 -2.46 -3.70 -10.50
CA LEU A 108 -2.46 -2.56 -9.58
C LEU A 108 -2.10 -2.99 -8.16
N ILE A 109 -2.69 -4.07 -7.65
CA ILE A 109 -2.37 -4.63 -6.33
C ILE A 109 -0.89 -5.01 -6.24
N ALA A 110 -0.35 -5.67 -7.28
CA ALA A 110 1.07 -6.06 -7.32
C ALA A 110 2.01 -4.83 -7.31
N VAL A 111 1.65 -3.76 -8.02
CA VAL A 111 2.42 -2.51 -8.06
C VAL A 111 2.39 -1.80 -6.71
N ILE A 112 1.20 -1.66 -6.11
CA ILE A 112 1.03 -1.03 -4.79
C ILE A 112 1.81 -1.81 -3.74
N SER A 113 1.70 -3.14 -3.74
CA SER A 113 2.45 -4.01 -2.82
C SER A 113 3.96 -3.76 -2.92
N ARG A 114 4.51 -3.65 -4.14
CA ARG A 114 5.93 -3.35 -4.34
C ARG A 114 6.35 -1.95 -3.87
N LYS A 115 5.46 -0.96 -3.99
CA LYS A 115 5.71 0.42 -3.52
C LYS A 115 5.54 0.58 -2.00
N MET A 116 4.70 -0.24 -1.38
CA MET A 116 4.52 -0.30 0.08
C MET A 116 5.67 -1.05 0.79
N LEU A 117 6.39 -1.90 0.08
CA LEU A 117 7.62 -2.49 0.61
C LEU A 117 8.68 -1.39 0.76
N LEU A 118 9.14 -1.18 2.00
CA LEU A 118 10.23 -0.25 2.30
C LEU A 118 11.43 -0.61 1.43
N THR A 119 12.04 0.41 0.82
CA THR A 119 13.32 0.23 0.15
C THR A 119 14.38 -0.23 1.16
N ARG A 120 15.45 -0.87 0.69
CA ARG A 120 16.54 -1.33 1.56
C ARG A 120 17.12 -0.18 2.41
N GLY A 121 17.18 1.04 1.86
CA GLY A 121 17.63 2.24 2.56
C GLY A 121 16.68 2.66 3.69
N GLU A 122 15.38 2.74 3.41
CA GLU A 122 14.37 3.09 4.42
C GLU A 122 14.29 2.04 5.53
N ARG A 123 14.41 0.75 5.17
CA ARG A 123 14.45 -0.34 6.16
C ARG A 123 15.67 -0.22 7.06
N ASN A 124 16.86 0.01 6.50
CA ASN A 124 18.09 0.18 7.29
C ASN A 124 18.00 1.38 8.25
N VAL A 125 17.41 2.50 7.81
CA VAL A 125 17.17 3.66 8.69
C VAL A 125 16.14 3.34 9.75
N ASN A 126 15.08 2.59 9.42
CA ASN A 126 14.07 2.17 10.38
C ASN A 126 14.67 1.25 11.45
N ASP A 127 15.49 0.28 11.05
CA ASP A 127 16.17 -0.64 11.95
C ASP A 127 17.17 0.13 12.84
N PHE A 128 17.98 1.03 12.26
CA PHE A 128 18.88 1.90 13.02
C PHE A 128 18.14 2.82 14.01
N MET A 129 16.98 3.36 13.61
CA MET A 129 16.13 4.18 14.48
C MET A 129 15.55 3.35 15.63
N TYR A 130 15.15 2.11 15.37
CA TYR A 130 14.67 1.17 16.39
C TYR A 130 15.77 0.87 17.42
N ASP A 131 16.97 0.51 16.96
CA ASP A 131 18.12 0.20 17.83
C ASP A 131 18.57 1.42 18.66
N SER A 132 18.59 2.60 18.05
CA SER A 132 18.93 3.85 18.73
C SER A 132 17.93 4.18 19.83
N ARG A 133 16.63 3.94 19.59
CA ARG A 133 15.57 4.13 20.60
C ARG A 133 15.69 3.11 21.72
N LEU A 134 15.95 1.85 21.41
CA LEU A 134 16.09 0.78 22.39
C LEU A 134 17.31 1.01 23.30
N SER A 135 18.44 1.41 22.71
CA SER A 135 19.66 1.77 23.44
C SER A 135 19.44 2.96 24.38
N ARG A 136 18.69 3.97 23.94
CA ARG A 136 18.30 5.11 24.79
C ARG A 136 17.40 4.68 25.94
N ALA A 137 16.38 3.86 25.66
CA ALA A 137 15.46 3.36 26.67
C ALA A 137 16.18 2.57 27.77
N HIS A 138 17.17 1.73 27.42
CA HIS A 138 18.00 1.03 28.40
C HIS A 138 18.81 1.99 29.28
N LYS A 139 19.45 3.00 28.69
CA LYS A 139 20.24 3.99 29.44
C LYS A 139 19.37 4.81 30.40
N GLU A 140 18.18 5.23 29.96
CA GLU A 140 17.21 5.97 30.78
C GLU A 140 16.66 5.11 31.93
N ALA A 141 16.30 3.86 31.65
CA ALA A 141 15.81 2.92 32.66
C ALA A 141 16.91 2.60 33.69
N ALA A 142 18.14 2.34 33.26
CA ALA A 142 19.28 2.13 34.15
C ALA A 142 19.57 3.35 35.03
N ALA A 143 19.57 4.56 34.45
CA ALA A 143 19.73 5.80 35.19
C ALA A 143 18.63 5.99 36.24
N THR A 144 17.38 5.65 35.90
CA THR A 144 16.24 5.71 36.84
C THR A 144 16.42 4.75 38.01
N VAL A 145 16.84 3.51 37.74
CA VAL A 145 17.12 2.49 38.78
C VAL A 145 18.20 3.01 39.73
N LEU A 146 19.34 3.47 39.21
CA LEU A 146 20.44 4.02 40.01
C LEU A 146 20.01 5.22 40.85
N GLN A 147 19.24 6.16 40.28
CA GLN A 147 18.71 7.31 41.01
C GLN A 147 17.79 6.89 42.16
N GLN A 148 16.91 5.90 41.95
CA GLN A 148 16.06 5.40 43.03
C GLN A 148 16.86 4.64 44.10
N THR A 149 17.85 3.83 43.72
CA THR A 149 18.76 3.15 44.67
C THR A 149 19.49 4.16 45.56
N TRP A 150 20.06 5.20 44.96
CA TRP A 150 20.77 6.24 45.70
C TRP A 150 19.84 7.02 46.64
N ARG A 151 18.62 7.36 46.20
CA ARG A 151 17.61 8.02 47.05
C ARG A 151 17.19 7.14 48.23
N ILE A 152 17.05 5.82 48.02
CA ILE A 152 16.76 4.87 49.10
C ILE A 152 17.91 4.84 50.10
N HIS A 153 19.16 4.74 49.64
CA HIS A 153 20.33 4.75 50.50
C HIS A 153 20.42 6.04 51.34
N LYS A 154 20.21 7.20 50.71
CA LYS A 154 20.19 8.49 51.43
C LYS A 154 19.06 8.58 52.46
N CYS A 155 17.88 8.06 52.14
CA CYS A 155 16.73 7.98 53.07
C CYS A 155 17.03 7.07 54.27
N LEU A 156 17.72 5.95 54.05
CA LEU A 156 18.15 5.03 55.11
C LEU A 156 19.25 5.63 56.00
N SER A 157 20.15 6.43 55.43
CA SER A 157 21.21 7.12 56.18
C SER A 157 20.73 8.31 57.00
N SER A 158 19.57 8.88 56.67
CA SER A 158 18.98 10.01 57.40
C SER A 158 18.02 9.50 58.47
N GLN A 159 18.47 9.45 59.73
CA GLN A 159 17.73 8.89 60.88
C GLN A 159 16.36 9.53 61.19
N THR A 160 16.00 10.64 60.53
CA THR A 160 14.75 11.40 60.73
C THR A 160 13.66 11.13 59.67
N THR A 161 13.82 10.14 58.78
CA THR A 161 12.94 9.97 57.61
C THR A 161 11.75 9.03 57.89
N SER A 162 10.52 9.48 57.62
CA SER A 162 9.28 8.71 57.83
C SER A 162 9.21 7.41 57.01
N ASP A 163 8.82 6.29 57.64
CA ASP A 163 8.58 4.98 57.00
C ASP A 163 7.69 5.03 55.75
N ARG A 164 6.70 5.95 55.73
CA ARG A 164 5.81 6.13 54.57
C ARG A 164 6.58 6.62 53.34
N MET A 165 7.58 7.47 53.55
CA MET A 165 8.45 8.00 52.49
C MET A 165 9.39 6.92 51.96
N LEU A 166 9.93 6.07 52.83
CA LEU A 166 10.80 4.95 52.46
C LEU A 166 10.05 3.92 51.58
N ARG A 167 8.85 3.50 52.00
CA ARG A 167 8.00 2.56 51.21
C ARG A 167 7.65 3.12 49.83
N ARG A 168 7.47 4.43 49.70
CA ARG A 168 7.19 5.08 48.40
C ARG A 168 8.39 5.01 47.45
N HIS A 169 9.61 5.19 47.97
CA HIS A 169 10.83 5.04 47.17
C HIS A 169 11.08 3.59 46.76
N GLN A 170 10.87 2.63 47.67
CA GLN A 170 10.97 1.19 47.36
C GLN A 170 9.98 0.76 46.26
N ARG A 171 8.73 1.22 46.30
CA ARG A 171 7.76 0.96 45.23
C ARG A 171 8.19 1.53 43.88
N ARG A 172 8.72 2.75 43.87
CA ARG A 172 9.25 3.39 42.64
C ARG A 172 10.49 2.67 42.10
N PHE A 173 11.34 2.18 42.98
CA PHE A 173 12.51 1.37 42.62
C PHE A 173 12.11 0.03 42.00
N LEU A 174 11.18 -0.70 42.63
CA LEU A 174 10.66 -1.96 42.08
C LEU A 174 10.00 -1.75 40.72
N ALA A 175 9.24 -0.67 40.55
CA ALA A 175 8.66 -0.31 39.25
C ALA A 175 9.74 0.01 38.20
N ALA A 176 10.83 0.68 38.58
CA ALA A 176 11.96 0.96 37.69
C ALA A 176 12.72 -0.31 37.29
N ILE A 177 12.95 -1.23 38.23
CA ILE A 177 13.54 -2.54 37.95
C ILE A 177 12.66 -3.33 36.99
N HIS A 178 11.36 -3.41 37.26
CA HIS A 178 10.43 -4.13 36.41
C HIS A 178 10.38 -3.53 35.00
N ARG A 179 10.47 -2.20 34.87
CA ARG A 179 10.55 -1.53 33.58
C ARG A 179 11.87 -1.83 32.85
N PHE A 180 12.99 -1.89 33.56
CA PHE A 180 14.29 -2.25 32.98
C PHE A 180 14.33 -3.73 32.54
N ALA A 181 13.82 -4.63 33.37
CA ALA A 181 13.82 -6.08 33.11
C ALA A 181 12.92 -6.48 31.93
N ASN A 182 11.86 -5.71 31.66
CA ASN A 182 10.94 -5.96 30.54
C ASN A 182 11.34 -5.24 29.24
N LEU A 183 12.47 -4.54 29.20
CA LEU A 183 12.99 -4.02 27.93
C LEU A 183 13.57 -5.19 27.11
N PRO A 184 13.19 -5.34 25.83
CA PRO A 184 13.77 -6.36 24.97
C PRO A 184 15.27 -6.09 24.80
N LEU A 185 16.12 -7.09 25.00
CA LEU A 185 17.57 -6.96 24.79
C LEU A 185 17.85 -6.77 23.29
N SER A 186 18.77 -5.86 22.97
CA SER A 186 19.25 -5.60 21.60
C SER A 186 19.97 -6.79 21.00
#